data_AF-A0AAV3QTD9-F1
#
_entry.id   AF-A0AAV3QTD9-F1
#
_cell.length_a   1.000
_cell.length_b   1.000
_cell.length_c   1.000
_cell.angle_alpha   90.00
_cell.angle_beta   90.00
_cell.angle_gamma   90.00
#
_symmetry.space_group_name_H-M   'P 1'
#
loop_
_entity.id
_entity.type
_entity.pdbx_description
1 polymer ?
#
loop_
_entity_poly.entity_id
_entity_poly.type
_entity_poly.pdbx_seq_one_letter_code
_entity_poly.pdbx_strand_id
1 'polypeptide(L)'
;MPFTARLNDVPIPVGTSIENKQDERAIMDLQQGPSESLKDFHERYKAILNNIQSIDNKIAYMAFYSGLNYDKLKKALILDTPLTKDELTKMVNKHIDLENLQRKKASYGDLRKKLNRKDLQGPSKKTQTKGYRDFF
;
A
#
# COMPACT_ATOMS: atom_id res chain seq x y z
N MET A 1 -1.15 16.06 31.23
CA MET A 1 0.06 16.16 30.38
C MET A 1 0.10 14.92 29.50
N PRO A 2 -0.20 14.96 28.18
CA PRO A 2 -0.08 13.77 27.35
C PRO A 2 1.39 13.55 26.94
N PHE A 3 1.91 12.35 27.20
CA PHE A 3 3.25 11.90 26.81
C PHE A 3 3.29 11.73 25.28
N THR A 4 3.88 12.70 24.57
CA THR A 4 4.26 12.55 23.17
C THR A 4 5.61 11.84 23.09
N ALA A 5 5.61 10.50 23.20
CA ALA A 5 6.80 9.72 22.88
C ALA A 5 7.01 9.78 21.35
N ARG A 6 8.07 10.44 20.91
CA ARG A 6 8.50 10.43 19.51
C ARG A 6 9.00 9.01 19.22
N LEU A 7 8.64 8.46 18.06
CA LEU A 7 9.04 7.11 17.61
C LEU A 7 10.57 6.89 17.53
N ASN A 8 11.37 7.93 17.74
CA ASN A 8 12.83 7.90 17.68
C ASN A 8 13.51 7.59 19.04
N ASP A 9 12.75 7.52 20.14
CA ASP A 9 13.29 7.31 21.49
C ASP A 9 13.18 5.85 21.98
N VAL A 10 12.88 4.89 21.10
CA VAL A 10 12.94 3.47 21.46
C VAL A 10 14.38 3.00 21.32
N PRO A 11 15.12 2.73 22.42
CA PRO A 11 16.44 2.15 22.32
C PRO A 11 16.34 0.79 21.62
N ILE A 12 16.95 0.68 20.45
CA ILE A 12 17.18 -0.61 19.79
C ILE A 12 18.05 -1.41 20.76
N PRO A 13 17.62 -2.59 21.25
CA PRO A 13 18.40 -3.37 22.19
C PRO A 13 19.73 -3.75 21.56
N VAL A 14 20.80 -3.20 22.11
CA VAL A 14 22.20 -3.50 21.78
C VAL A 14 22.46 -4.94 22.21
N GLY A 15 22.24 -5.92 21.32
CA GLY A 15 22.53 -7.32 21.67
C GLY A 15 21.94 -8.44 20.81
N THR A 16 21.46 -8.21 19.58
CA THR A 16 21.02 -9.31 18.71
C THR A 16 21.56 -9.11 17.29
N SER A 17 22.76 -9.63 17.09
CA SER A 17 23.61 -9.40 15.92
C SER A 17 23.01 -10.03 14.68
N ILE A 18 22.59 -9.19 13.71
CA ILE A 18 22.70 -9.58 12.32
C ILE A 18 24.22 -9.70 12.09
N GLU A 19 24.74 -10.92 12.00
CA GLU A 19 26.18 -11.17 11.93
C GLU A 19 26.82 -10.48 10.71
N ASN A 20 26.02 -10.19 9.69
CA ASN A 20 26.45 -9.64 8.43
C ASN A 20 25.92 -8.21 8.19
N LYS A 21 26.82 -7.23 8.14
CA LYS A 21 26.47 -5.81 7.92
C LYS A 21 25.74 -5.54 6.59
N GLN A 22 25.89 -6.43 5.60
CA GLN A 22 25.14 -6.35 4.34
C GLN A 22 23.66 -6.69 4.53
N ASP A 23 23.36 -7.68 5.35
CA ASP A 23 21.99 -8.11 5.64
C ASP A 23 21.24 -7.06 6.46
N GLU A 24 21.93 -6.42 7.41
CA GLU A 24 21.39 -5.31 8.18
C GLU A 24 21.02 -4.12 7.29
N ARG A 25 21.87 -3.76 6.32
CA ARG A 25 21.56 -2.72 5.33
C ARG A 25 20.39 -3.11 4.44
N ALA A 26 20.34 -4.34 3.95
CA ALA A 26 19.23 -4.82 3.11
C ALA A 26 17.88 -4.74 3.83
N ILE A 27 17.87 -4.99 5.14
CA ILE A 27 16.68 -4.84 5.98
C ILE A 27 16.34 -3.36 6.24
N MET A 28 17.33 -2.52 6.54
CA MET A 28 17.12 -1.10 6.81
C MET A 28 16.66 -0.32 5.57
N ASP A 29 17.14 -0.69 4.40
CA ASP A 29 16.78 -0.06 3.12
C ASP A 29 15.45 -0.59 2.56
N LEU A 30 14.83 -1.58 3.22
CA LEU A 30 13.54 -2.11 2.81
C LEU A 30 12.45 -1.07 3.04
N GLN A 31 12.04 -0.39 1.97
CA GLN A 31 10.89 0.51 1.96
C GLN A 31 9.93 0.16 0.83
N GLN A 32 8.63 0.24 1.13
CA GLN A 32 7.57 0.11 0.15
C GLN A 32 7.48 1.41 -0.67
N GLY A 33 7.64 1.28 -1.98
CA GLY A 33 7.52 2.41 -2.89
C GLY A 33 6.11 3.03 -2.87
N PRO A 34 5.95 4.31 -3.25
CA PRO A 34 4.67 5.02 -3.18
C PRO A 34 3.57 4.46 -4.09
N SER A 35 3.94 3.71 -5.13
CA SER A 35 3.00 3.04 -6.05
C SER A 35 3.16 1.52 -6.06
N GLU A 36 4.05 0.99 -5.22
CA GLU A 36 4.34 -0.42 -5.15
C GLU A 36 3.17 -1.17 -4.50
N SER A 37 2.78 -2.30 -5.09
CA SER A 37 1.74 -3.13 -4.48
C SER A 37 2.23 -3.79 -3.20
N LEU A 38 1.31 -4.09 -2.29
CA LEU A 38 1.66 -4.80 -1.07
C LEU A 38 2.23 -6.19 -1.36
N LYS A 39 1.79 -6.81 -2.46
CA LYS A 39 2.29 -8.11 -2.92
C LYS A 39 3.77 -8.03 -3.30
N ASP A 40 4.15 -7.08 -4.14
CA ASP A 40 5.53 -6.94 -4.62
C ASP A 40 6.47 -6.62 -3.45
N PHE A 41 6.05 -5.72 -2.56
CA PHE A 41 6.79 -5.40 -1.34
C PHE A 41 7.00 -6.64 -0.45
N HIS A 42 5.95 -7.43 -0.23
CA HIS A 42 6.02 -8.64 0.59
C HIS A 42 6.90 -9.73 -0.03
N GLU A 43 6.93 -9.86 -1.36
CA GLU A 43 7.84 -10.77 -2.05
C GLU A 43 9.31 -10.33 -1.89
N ARG A 44 9.61 -9.03 -2.02
CA ARG A 44 10.96 -8.50 -1.74
C ARG A 44 11.39 -8.75 -0.30
N TYR A 45 10.49 -8.50 0.66
CA TYR A 45 10.73 -8.80 2.07
C TYR A 45 11.08 -10.27 2.30
N LYS A 46 10.30 -11.20 1.72
CA LYS A 46 10.58 -12.65 1.84
C LYS A 46 11.92 -13.04 1.22
N ALA A 47 12.26 -12.46 0.06
CA ALA A 47 13.53 -12.72 -0.59
C ALA A 47 14.72 -12.28 0.29
N ILE A 48 14.61 -11.12 0.94
CA ILE A 48 15.63 -10.64 1.89
C ILE A 48 15.71 -11.58 3.10
N LEU A 49 14.58 -11.94 3.71
CA LEU A 49 14.59 -12.84 4.87
C LEU A 49 15.17 -14.22 4.57
N ASN A 50 14.92 -14.77 3.38
CA ASN A 50 15.46 -16.09 3.01
C ASN A 50 16.98 -16.10 2.87
N ASN A 51 17.60 -14.94 2.60
CA ASN A 51 19.05 -14.81 2.52
C ASN A 51 19.70 -14.68 3.91
N ILE A 52 18.92 -14.46 4.98
CA ILE A 52 19.42 -14.22 6.33
C ILE A 52 19.22 -15.46 7.18
N GLN A 53 20.33 -16.10 7.53
CA GLN A 53 20.34 -17.45 8.10
C GLN A 53 19.73 -17.52 9.52
N SER A 54 19.72 -16.43 10.28
CA SER A 54 19.17 -16.39 11.65
C SER A 54 18.73 -14.98 12.06
N ILE A 55 17.53 -14.60 11.64
CA ILE A 55 16.90 -13.33 12.04
C ILE A 55 15.83 -13.55 13.12
N ASP A 56 15.91 -12.77 14.19
CA ASP A 56 14.88 -12.70 15.23
C ASP A 56 13.54 -12.26 14.59
N ASN A 57 12.46 -12.98 14.93
CA ASN A 57 11.10 -12.67 14.50
C ASN A 57 10.71 -11.23 14.84
N LYS A 58 11.18 -10.70 15.98
CA LYS A 58 10.90 -9.33 16.40
C LYS A 58 11.56 -8.30 15.48
N ILE A 59 12.81 -8.55 15.08
CA ILE A 59 13.55 -7.68 14.15
C ILE A 59 12.92 -7.73 12.76
N ALA A 60 12.59 -8.94 12.28
CA ALA A 60 11.91 -9.14 11.00
C ALA A 60 10.58 -8.38 10.96
N TYR A 61 9.76 -8.49 12.02
CA TYR A 61 8.51 -7.74 12.16
C TYR A 61 8.74 -6.23 12.15
N MET A 62 9.68 -5.73 12.95
CA MET A 62 9.98 -4.29 13.04
C MET A 62 10.41 -3.72 11.70
N ALA A 63 11.25 -4.45 10.96
CA ALA A 63 11.68 -4.06 9.62
C ALA A 63 10.55 -4.04 8.60
N PHE A 64 9.68 -5.06 8.64
CA PHE A 64 8.48 -5.08 7.79
C PHE A 64 7.60 -3.88 8.09
N TYR A 65 7.35 -3.60 9.37
CA TYR A 65 6.49 -2.50 9.81
C TYR A 65 7.06 -1.12 9.46
N SER A 66 8.37 -0.90 9.63
CA SER A 66 9.02 0.38 9.32
C SER A 66 9.00 0.67 7.82
N GLY A 67 9.26 -0.35 6.99
CA GLY A 67 9.28 -0.25 5.53
C GLY A 67 7.90 -0.14 4.89
N LEU A 68 6.84 -0.58 5.57
CA LEU A 68 5.49 -0.62 5.03
C LEU A 68 4.94 0.80 4.78
N ASN A 69 4.26 1.04 3.66
CA ASN A 69 3.58 2.32 3.37
C ASN A 69 2.04 2.17 3.34
N TYR A 70 1.52 0.95 3.51
CA TYR A 70 0.08 0.70 3.50
C TYR A 70 -0.56 0.88 4.88
N ASP A 71 -1.10 2.08 5.13
CA ASP A 71 -1.70 2.49 6.41
C ASP A 71 -2.72 1.50 6.99
N LYS A 72 -3.56 0.90 6.14
CA LYS A 72 -4.58 -0.05 6.58
C LYS A 72 -3.97 -1.30 7.21
N LEU A 73 -2.87 -1.79 6.65
CA LEU A 73 -2.15 -2.92 7.22
C LEU A 73 -1.34 -2.50 8.44
N LYS A 74 -0.71 -1.31 8.43
CA LYS A 74 -0.03 -0.80 9.65
C LYS A 74 -0.96 -0.78 10.86
N LYS A 75 -2.18 -0.28 10.70
CA LYS A 75 -3.19 -0.27 11.77
C LYS A 75 -3.56 -1.67 12.25
N ALA A 76 -3.75 -2.61 11.33
CA ALA A 76 -4.04 -4.00 11.69
C ALA A 76 -2.88 -4.65 12.44
N LEU A 77 -1.64 -4.40 12.03
CA LEU A 77 -0.45 -4.95 12.70
C LEU A 77 -0.27 -4.39 14.12
N ILE A 78 -0.63 -3.12 14.37
CA ILE A 78 -0.61 -2.55 15.74
C ILE A 78 -1.68 -3.19 16.63
N LEU A 79 -2.86 -3.49 16.07
CA LEU A 79 -3.99 -4.01 16.85
C LEU A 79 -3.80 -5.48 17.22
N ASP A 80 -3.47 -6.32 16.24
CA ASP A 80 -3.44 -7.77 16.43
C ASP A 80 -2.03 -8.31 16.72
N THR A 81 -0.99 -7.47 16.58
CA THR A 81 0.44 -7.73 16.82
C THR A 81 0.87 -9.19 16.64
N PRO A 82 1.22 -9.62 15.41
CA PRO A 82 1.53 -11.02 15.14
C PRO A 82 2.75 -11.49 15.95
N LEU A 83 2.61 -12.63 16.62
CA LEU A 83 3.66 -13.24 17.44
C LEU A 83 4.60 -14.10 16.60
N THR A 84 4.10 -14.61 15.47
CA THR A 84 4.84 -15.51 14.57
C THR A 84 4.92 -14.97 13.14
N LYS A 85 5.95 -15.42 12.40
CA LYS A 85 6.12 -15.13 10.97
C LYS A 85 4.92 -15.61 10.13
N ASP A 86 4.29 -16.71 10.53
CA ASP A 86 3.12 -17.26 9.85
C ASP A 86 1.87 -16.41 10.04
N GLU A 87 1.63 -15.90 11.25
CA GLU A 87 0.54 -14.95 11.52
C GLU A 87 0.72 -13.66 10.73
N LEU A 88 1.93 -13.11 10.71
CA LEU A 88 2.26 -11.94 9.90
C LEU A 88 1.94 -12.22 8.41
N THR A 89 2.40 -13.36 7.89
CA THR A 89 2.17 -13.74 6.49
C THR A 89 0.68 -13.87 6.17
N LYS A 90 -0.12 -14.47 7.07
CA LYS A 90 -1.58 -14.58 6.90
C LYS A 90 -2.25 -13.22 6.88
N MET A 91 -1.88 -12.32 7.78
CA MET A 91 -2.40 -10.94 7.81
C MET A 91 -2.04 -10.19 6.53
N VAL A 92 -0.79 -10.28 6.08
CA VAL A 92 -0.34 -9.63 4.84
C VAL A 92 -1.14 -10.15 3.64
N ASN A 93 -1.30 -11.46 3.49
CA ASN A 93 -2.06 -12.07 2.39
C ASN A 93 -3.52 -11.59 2.36
N LYS A 94 -4.18 -11.53 3.52
CA LYS A 94 -5.55 -10.98 3.63
C LYS A 94 -5.60 -9.53 3.13
N HIS A 95 -4.60 -8.72 3.46
CA HIS A 95 -4.53 -7.33 3.02
C HIS A 95 -4.15 -7.18 1.53
N ILE A 96 -3.37 -8.11 0.97
CA ILE A 96 -3.09 -8.19 -0.47
C ILE A 96 -4.39 -8.43 -1.24
N ASP A 97 -5.23 -9.36 -0.78
CA ASP A 97 -6.53 -9.63 -1.42
C ASP A 97 -7.44 -8.41 -1.37
N LEU A 98 -7.47 -7.71 -0.23
CA LEU A 98 -8.24 -6.47 -0.06
C LEU A 98 -7.73 -5.33 -0.95
N GLU A 99 -6.42 -5.19 -1.11
CA GLU A 99 -5.82 -4.20 -2.01
C GLU A 99 -6.18 -4.53 -3.47
N ASN A 100 -6.03 -5.79 -3.88
CA ASN A 100 -6.38 -6.25 -5.22
C ASN A 100 -7.86 -6.04 -5.54
N LEU A 101 -8.75 -6.30 -4.58
CA LEU A 101 -10.18 -6.02 -4.71
C LEU A 101 -10.46 -4.52 -4.87
N GLN A 102 -9.75 -3.66 -4.11
CA GLN A 102 -9.89 -2.20 -4.24
C GLN A 102 -9.40 -1.69 -5.60
N ARG A 103 -8.25 -2.16 -6.07
CA ARG A 103 -7.70 -1.80 -7.39
C ARG A 103 -8.64 -2.24 -8.52
N LYS A 104 -9.20 -3.46 -8.44
CA LYS A 104 -10.22 -3.94 -9.40
C LYS A 104 -11.47 -3.07 -9.38
N LYS A 105 -12.01 -2.75 -8.19
CA LYS A 105 -13.20 -1.88 -8.05
C LYS A 105 -12.97 -0.48 -8.62
N ALA A 106 -11.79 0.11 -8.41
CA ALA A 106 -11.43 1.40 -9.00
C ALA A 106 -11.42 1.34 -10.53
N SER A 107 -10.81 0.30 -11.10
CA SER A 107 -10.81 0.05 -12.56
C SER A 107 -12.23 -0.06 -13.14
N TYR A 108 -13.10 -0.84 -12.50
CA TYR A 108 -14.52 -0.94 -12.89
C TYR A 108 -15.27 0.39 -12.77
N GLY A 109 -15.01 1.16 -11.71
CA GLY A 109 -15.60 2.50 -11.52
C GLY A 109 -15.18 3.49 -12.62
N ASP A 110 -13.91 3.45 -13.04
CA ASP A 110 -13.39 4.30 -14.11
C ASP A 110 -13.92 3.89 -15.48
N LEU A 111 -14.04 2.58 -15.75
CA LEU A 111 -14.70 2.05 -16.95
C LEU A 111 -16.15 2.53 -17.03
N ARG A 112 -16.92 2.43 -15.94
CA ARG A 112 -18.31 2.88 -15.89
C ARG A 112 -18.45 4.39 -16.11
N LYS A 113 -17.55 5.20 -15.53
CA LYS A 113 -17.49 6.65 -15.78
C LYS A 113 -17.08 7.01 -17.21
N LYS A 114 -16.26 6.18 -17.87
CA LYS A 114 -15.89 6.36 -19.28
C LYS A 114 -17.04 5.98 -20.22
N LEU A 115 -17.79 4.92 -19.92
CA LEU A 115 -18.99 4.55 -20.68
C LEU A 115 -20.05 5.68 -20.62
N ASN A 116 -20.44 6.08 -19.41
CA ASN A 116 -21.46 7.13 -19.20
C ASN A 116 -21.07 8.50 -19.82
N ARG A 117 -19.79 8.77 -20.06
CA ARG A 117 -19.33 10.00 -20.74
C ARG A 117 -19.44 9.94 -22.25
N LYS A 118 -19.37 8.76 -22.87
CA LYS A 118 -19.54 8.60 -24.32
C LYS A 118 -21.00 8.69 -24.75
N ASP A 119 -21.94 8.43 -23.84
CA ASP A 119 -23.38 8.47 -24.12
C ASP A 119 -24.00 9.87 -23.98
N LEU A 120 -23.29 10.83 -23.38
CA LEU A 120 -23.72 12.23 -23.20
C LEU A 120 -23.22 13.18 -24.30
N GLN A 121 -22.50 12.67 -25.30
CA GLN A 121 -22.07 13.44 -26.47
C GLN A 121 -22.97 13.11 -27.67
N GLY A 122 -24.29 13.17 -27.46
CA GLY A 122 -25.25 13.26 -28.56
C GLY A 122 -25.09 14.58 -29.31
N PRO A 123 -25.49 14.65 -30.59
CA PRO A 123 -25.28 15.84 -31.41
C PRO A 123 -25.93 17.05 -30.75
N SER A 124 -25.11 18.06 -30.44
CA SER A 124 -25.55 19.36 -29.96
C SER A 124 -26.59 19.91 -30.95
N LYS A 125 -27.86 19.98 -30.53
CA LYS A 125 -28.92 20.63 -31.31
C LYS A 125 -28.55 22.09 -31.43
N LYS A 126 -27.94 22.48 -32.55
CA LYS A 126 -27.82 23.87 -32.98
C LYS A 126 -29.25 24.41 -33.07
N THR A 127 -29.59 25.29 -32.14
CA THR A 127 -30.81 26.09 -32.18
C THR A 127 -30.77 26.92 -33.47
N GLN A 128 -31.45 26.48 -34.52
CA GLN A 128 -31.77 27.34 -35.66
C GLN A 128 -32.90 28.27 -35.20
N THR A 129 -32.55 29.47 -34.74
CA THR A 129 -33.47 30.60 -34.73
C THR A 129 -33.73 30.99 -36.18
N LYS A 130 -34.83 30.46 -36.74
CA LYS A 130 -35.45 31.00 -37.96
C LYS A 130 -35.93 32.42 -37.66
N GLY A 131 -35.15 33.42 -38.07
CA GLY A 131 -35.63 34.78 -38.20
C GLY A 131 -36.65 34.83 -39.34
N TYR A 132 -37.91 35.09 -39.01
CA TYR A 132 -38.88 35.55 -40.00
C TYR A 132 -38.46 36.96 -40.44
N ARG A 133 -38.02 37.06 -41.70
CA ARG A 133 -37.88 38.30 -42.46
C ARG A 133 -38.70 38.11 -43.73
N ASP A 134 -39.90 38.69 -43.74
CA ASP A 134 -40.64 39.12 -44.93
C ASP A 134 -41.08 40.54 -44.57
N PHE A 135 -40.52 41.63 -45.10
CA PHE A 135 -40.46 42.18 -46.46
C PHE A 135 -41.83 42.55 -47.06
N PHE A 136 -42.01 43.88 -47.13
CA PHE A 136 -42.97 44.72 -47.88
C PHE A 136 -44.41 44.86 -47.36
#